data_AF-A0A3Q3KVV1-F1
#
_entry.id   AF-A0A3Q3KVV1-F1
#
_cell.length_a   1.000
_cell.length_b   1.000
_cell.length_c   1.000
_cell.angle_alpha   90.00
_cell.angle_beta   90.00
_cell.angle_gamma   90.00
#
_symmetry.space_group_name_H-M   'P 1'
#
loop_
_entity.id
_entity.type
_entity.pdbx_description
1 polymer ?
#
loop_
_entity_poly.entity_id
_entity_poly.type
_entity_poly.pdbx_seq_one_letter_code
_entity_poly.pdbx_strand_id
1 'polypeptide(L)'
;MDPEHEETDVKNYTERDTSDDLFKEKDGSLSTVNRNEKENAPDDMAASDHEDKNFEIMKSTEKPAVGAALSEPRENSGNDLHGVDITTDLEVKMNEVNELPMSSEETVVFKVHSSDEDVLPKSHLDSPEEETTACAQKEEEDEEVESKPVPLHTEDISWEEYKESLRELCEERDKVSQHNSQLQMKLAEYFRKKAWNDSQLEKETHTSEPLQVYKKYINILTDLKQRVTTNSEKAQQQTEELRIQAQEKLDQVENEWRALMALKQDVAVSALSQHLGKQAAQVKVESILAAEQLRQDELIKLRLKHIKLRIKIQRLEADLRDGEERDKDPLQIQFEQLQAEKLEQKNQSVLCFLTFHQLLSNTKEKLYWSQMEIQAKRDQLAELEAMVARKRDLLTKTKQARNRLQRDNQRLKEHRGLLGNRVLLQDFEDTVDAADCLEEQLENLKCREAEIVFSCGIHDSR
;
A
#
# COMPACT_ATOMS: atom_id res chain seq x y z
N MET A 1 -0.67 42.22 51.94
CA MET A 1 0.52 43.02 51.53
C MET A 1 0.55 42.92 50.02
N ASP A 2 -0.41 43.64 49.47
CA ASP A 2 -0.73 43.84 48.07
C ASP A 2 0.10 45.06 47.59
N PRO A 3 -0.01 45.61 46.36
CA PRO A 3 -0.93 45.32 45.25
C PRO A 3 -0.12 44.95 43.96
N GLU A 4 -0.49 45.17 42.68
CA GLU A 4 -1.59 45.89 42.02
C GLU A 4 -1.81 45.36 40.58
N HIS A 5 -2.77 45.97 39.85
CA HIS A 5 -3.14 45.78 38.43
C HIS A 5 -3.83 44.44 38.08
N GLU A 6 -5.15 44.37 37.82
CA GLU A 6 -6.04 45.20 36.97
C GLU A 6 -5.67 45.13 35.47
N GLU A 7 -6.59 45.04 34.50
CA GLU A 7 -8.04 45.35 34.53
C GLU A 7 -8.82 44.55 33.44
N THR A 8 -10.07 44.16 33.74
CA THR A 8 -11.32 44.13 32.90
C THR A 8 -11.31 43.63 31.42
N ASP A 9 -12.45 43.31 30.75
CA ASP A 9 -13.86 43.58 31.05
C ASP A 9 -14.86 42.50 30.55
N VAL A 10 -16.11 42.62 31.01
CA VAL A 10 -17.23 41.69 30.89
C VAL A 10 -18.17 42.02 29.70
N LYS A 11 -18.82 40.99 29.11
CA LYS A 11 -20.25 41.02 28.69
C LYS A 11 -20.80 39.65 28.28
N ASN A 12 -21.70 39.11 29.09
CA ASN A 12 -22.81 38.25 28.62
C ASN A 12 -23.86 39.15 27.94
N TYR A 13 -24.61 38.63 26.97
CA TYR A 13 -26.08 38.76 26.94
C TYR A 13 -26.73 37.67 26.08
N THR A 14 -27.82 37.13 26.63
CA THR A 14 -28.82 36.26 26.00
C THR A 14 -29.61 37.03 24.94
N GLU A 15 -30.07 36.37 23.86
CA GLU A 15 -31.52 36.23 23.58
C GLU A 15 -31.81 35.33 22.38
N ARG A 16 -33.10 35.07 22.15
CA ARG A 16 -33.66 34.00 21.32
C ARG A 16 -34.64 34.59 20.30
N ASP A 17 -35.01 33.76 19.34
CA ASP A 17 -36.29 33.71 18.62
C ASP A 17 -36.34 34.12 17.13
N THR A 18 -36.82 33.15 16.36
CA THR A 18 -37.73 33.21 15.20
C THR A 18 -37.41 34.06 13.98
N SER A 19 -37.39 33.39 12.83
CA SER A 19 -38.11 33.82 11.61
C SER A 19 -38.61 32.59 10.85
N ASP A 20 -39.92 32.52 10.61
CA ASP A 20 -40.57 31.58 9.70
C ASP A 20 -40.48 32.06 8.24
N ASP A 21 -40.47 31.13 7.27
CA ASP A 21 -41.49 31.02 6.19
C ASP A 21 -40.97 30.10 5.06
N LEU A 22 -41.63 29.02 4.59
CA LEU A 22 -42.99 28.81 4.03
C LEU A 22 -42.98 28.78 2.49
N PHE A 23 -43.11 27.58 1.91
CA PHE A 23 -43.67 27.37 0.56
C PHE A 23 -44.57 26.13 0.53
N LYS A 24 -45.52 26.13 -0.41
CA LYS A 24 -46.86 25.50 -0.27
C LYS A 24 -47.11 24.19 -1.03
N GLU A 25 -48.04 23.42 -0.48
CA GLU A 25 -49.16 22.69 -1.10
C GLU A 25 -49.03 22.17 -2.56
N LYS A 26 -49.28 20.87 -2.79
CA LYS A 26 -50.65 20.40 -3.12
C LYS A 26 -50.87 18.87 -3.18
N ASP A 27 -51.94 18.46 -2.49
CA ASP A 27 -52.94 17.38 -2.71
C ASP A 27 -52.70 16.20 -3.68
N GLY A 28 -53.06 15.00 -3.21
CA GLY A 28 -53.16 13.76 -4.02
C GLY A 28 -53.64 12.51 -3.25
N SER A 29 -54.88 12.51 -2.75
CA SER A 29 -55.55 11.38 -2.04
C SER A 29 -55.77 10.13 -2.95
N LEU A 30 -56.21 8.93 -2.52
CA LEU A 30 -56.92 8.49 -1.30
C LEU A 30 -56.85 6.93 -1.15
N SER A 31 -56.85 6.41 0.09
CA SER A 31 -57.49 5.16 0.62
C SER A 31 -57.47 3.82 -0.17
N THR A 32 -57.12 2.72 0.52
CA THR A 32 -58.16 1.77 0.99
C THR A 32 -57.70 0.84 2.12
N VAL A 33 -58.59 0.67 3.10
CA VAL A 33 -58.47 -0.21 4.26
C VAL A 33 -59.06 -1.58 3.89
N ASN A 34 -58.44 -2.68 4.34
CA ASN A 34 -59.27 -3.74 4.92
C ASN A 34 -58.58 -4.57 6.01
N ARG A 35 -59.40 -4.98 6.97
CA ARG A 35 -59.07 -5.74 8.19
C ARG A 35 -60.00 -6.96 8.21
N ASN A 36 -59.50 -8.12 8.64
CA ASN A 36 -60.16 -9.06 9.56
C ASN A 36 -59.51 -10.45 9.55
N GLU A 37 -58.93 -10.80 10.69
CA GLU A 37 -59.16 -12.04 11.46
C GLU A 37 -59.62 -13.31 10.71
N LYS A 38 -58.84 -14.40 10.84
CA LYS A 38 -59.40 -15.71 11.17
C LYS A 38 -58.44 -16.59 11.98
N GLU A 39 -59.04 -17.22 12.98
CA GLU A 39 -58.45 -18.08 14.01
C GLU A 39 -58.59 -19.56 13.59
N ASN A 40 -57.58 -20.39 13.90
CA ASN A 40 -57.72 -21.83 14.24
C ASN A 40 -56.35 -22.43 14.63
N ALA A 41 -56.37 -23.41 15.54
CA ALA A 41 -55.23 -23.99 16.23
C ALA A 41 -54.96 -25.47 15.75
N PRO A 42 -54.35 -26.37 16.53
CA PRO A 42 -52.95 -26.45 16.97
C PRO A 42 -52.26 -27.80 16.59
N ASP A 43 -51.13 -28.09 17.23
CA ASP A 43 -50.48 -29.39 17.45
C ASP A 43 -49.82 -30.13 16.25
N ASP A 44 -48.52 -30.40 16.36
CA ASP A 44 -48.09 -31.77 16.68
C ASP A 44 -46.67 -31.83 17.29
N MET A 45 -46.42 -32.85 18.14
CA MET A 45 -45.11 -33.18 18.72
C MET A 45 -44.75 -34.62 18.34
N ALA A 46 -43.61 -34.82 17.66
CA ALA A 46 -43.03 -36.15 17.45
C ALA A 46 -41.50 -36.11 17.49
N ALA A 47 -40.89 -37.23 17.86
CA ALA A 47 -39.51 -37.31 18.34
C ALA A 47 -38.50 -37.86 17.31
N SER A 48 -37.22 -37.70 17.66
CA SER A 48 -36.08 -38.64 17.49
C SER A 48 -36.17 -39.72 16.41
N ASP A 49 -35.14 -39.83 15.55
CA ASP A 49 -34.16 -40.91 15.76
C ASP A 49 -32.81 -40.77 15.05
N HIS A 50 -31.87 -41.61 15.52
CA HIS A 50 -30.44 -41.71 15.22
C HIS A 50 -30.08 -41.89 13.73
N GLU A 51 -28.82 -41.58 13.40
CA GLU A 51 -27.89 -42.51 12.73
C GLU A 51 -26.45 -42.04 12.93
N ASP A 52 -25.57 -42.95 13.34
CA ASP A 52 -24.20 -42.66 13.78
C ASP A 52 -23.22 -42.55 12.61
N LYS A 53 -22.26 -41.60 12.67
CA LYS A 53 -21.01 -41.70 11.91
C LYS A 53 -19.77 -41.41 12.76
N ASN A 54 -19.12 -42.52 13.08
CA ASN A 54 -17.86 -42.68 13.77
C ASN A 54 -16.68 -42.00 13.05
N PHE A 55 -15.74 -41.39 13.79
CA PHE A 55 -14.34 -41.23 13.38
C PHE A 55 -13.42 -41.08 14.61
N GLU A 56 -12.35 -41.88 14.65
CA GLU A 56 -11.47 -42.04 15.80
C GLU A 56 -10.27 -41.08 15.83
N ILE A 57 -10.01 -40.59 17.05
CA ILE A 57 -8.70 -40.50 17.73
C ILE A 57 -7.54 -39.77 17.04
N MET A 58 -7.10 -38.69 17.70
CA MET A 58 -5.68 -38.44 17.98
C MET A 58 -5.54 -37.79 19.37
N LYS A 59 -4.93 -38.51 20.33
CA LYS A 59 -4.37 -37.89 21.53
C LYS A 59 -3.16 -38.67 22.03
N SER A 60 -2.01 -38.01 21.99
CA SER A 60 -0.76 -38.48 22.57
C SER A 60 -0.75 -38.26 24.10
N THR A 61 -0.04 -39.13 24.82
CA THR A 61 1.04 -38.80 25.80
C THR A 61 1.15 -39.85 26.92
N GLU A 62 2.39 -40.04 27.39
CA GLU A 62 2.85 -40.67 28.66
C GLU A 62 3.03 -42.20 28.81
N LYS A 63 4.33 -42.54 28.87
CA LYS A 63 5.02 -43.67 29.55
C LYS A 63 4.84 -43.57 31.10
N PRO A 64 5.26 -44.50 32.00
CA PRO A 64 6.47 -45.38 31.87
C PRO A 64 6.53 -46.76 32.60
N ALA A 65 7.55 -47.56 32.28
CA ALA A 65 8.35 -48.45 33.18
C ALA A 65 9.51 -49.09 32.38
N VAL A 66 10.81 -48.83 32.63
CA VAL A 66 11.75 -49.37 33.67
C VAL A 66 12.59 -50.58 33.19
N GLY A 67 13.93 -50.40 33.25
CA GLY A 67 14.99 -51.43 33.15
C GLY A 67 15.53 -51.71 31.73
N ALA A 68 16.82 -52.03 31.52
CA ALA A 68 18.05 -51.91 32.32
C ALA A 68 19.28 -52.20 31.39
N ALA A 69 20.51 -51.94 31.86
CA ALA A 69 21.81 -52.07 31.16
C ALA A 69 22.05 -51.04 30.02
N LEU A 70 23.09 -50.18 29.94
CA LEU A 70 24.51 -50.08 30.39
C LEU A 70 25.45 -50.13 29.15
N SER A 71 26.39 -49.17 29.09
CA SER A 71 27.59 -49.08 28.24
C SER A 71 27.53 -48.25 26.95
N GLU A 72 28.15 -47.06 27.01
CA GLU A 72 28.85 -46.37 25.92
C GLU A 72 30.36 -46.72 25.96
N PRO A 73 31.22 -46.22 25.05
CA PRO A 73 31.12 -46.21 23.59
C PRO A 73 32.36 -46.86 22.92
N ARG A 74 32.39 -47.00 21.58
CA ARG A 74 33.66 -47.27 20.88
C ARG A 74 33.72 -46.69 19.46
N GLU A 75 34.88 -46.14 19.13
CA GLU A 75 35.24 -45.51 17.86
C GLU A 75 35.61 -46.55 16.77
N ASN A 76 35.10 -46.37 15.55
CA ASN A 76 35.76 -46.53 14.23
C ASN A 76 34.71 -46.25 13.13
N SER A 77 34.97 -45.42 12.10
CA SER A 77 35.87 -45.62 10.94
C SER A 77 35.26 -46.50 9.83
N GLY A 78 35.28 -45.99 8.60
CA GLY A 78 34.50 -46.46 7.43
C GLY A 78 33.71 -45.30 6.82
N ASN A 79 34.29 -44.40 6.03
CA ASN A 79 34.63 -44.58 4.61
C ASN A 79 33.51 -45.26 3.80
N ASP A 80 32.73 -44.47 3.08
CA ASP A 80 32.21 -44.87 1.77
C ASP A 80 32.19 -43.65 0.82
N LEU A 81 32.97 -43.77 -0.25
CA LEU A 81 33.05 -42.84 -1.37
C LEU A 81 32.12 -43.35 -2.48
N HIS A 82 31.18 -42.54 -2.93
CA HIS A 82 30.60 -42.67 -4.27
C HIS A 82 30.84 -41.39 -5.05
N GLY A 83 31.97 -41.38 -5.76
CA GLY A 83 32.19 -40.44 -6.85
C GLY A 83 31.39 -40.88 -8.07
N VAL A 84 30.84 -39.90 -8.78
CA VAL A 84 30.37 -40.08 -10.16
C VAL A 84 31.21 -39.13 -11.00
N ASP A 85 32.24 -39.67 -11.63
CA ASP A 85 32.98 -38.98 -12.68
C ASP A 85 32.08 -38.81 -13.90
N ILE A 86 31.94 -37.57 -14.38
CA ILE A 86 31.57 -37.27 -15.76
C ILE A 86 32.65 -36.36 -16.34
N THR A 87 33.76 -36.98 -16.71
CA THR A 87 34.72 -36.40 -17.65
C THR A 87 34.20 -36.63 -19.07
N THR A 88 33.73 -35.57 -19.72
CA THR A 88 33.61 -35.53 -21.19
C THR A 88 34.29 -34.27 -21.68
N ASP A 89 35.34 -34.45 -22.46
CA ASP A 89 36.14 -33.38 -23.04
C ASP A 89 35.29 -32.44 -23.91
N LEU A 90 35.50 -31.13 -23.74
CA LEU A 90 35.22 -30.16 -24.79
C LEU A 90 36.39 -29.19 -24.90
N GLU A 91 37.40 -29.63 -25.64
CA GLU A 91 38.63 -28.90 -25.90
C GLU A 91 38.39 -27.72 -26.86
N VAL A 92 37.94 -26.58 -26.32
CA VAL A 92 37.80 -25.33 -27.10
C VAL A 92 39.06 -24.48 -26.92
N LYS A 93 39.90 -24.49 -27.96
CA LYS A 93 41.03 -23.57 -28.10
C LYS A 93 40.56 -22.12 -28.03
N MET A 94 40.86 -21.43 -26.94
CA MET A 94 40.84 -19.97 -26.88
C MET A 94 42.09 -19.44 -27.57
N ASN A 95 41.92 -18.86 -28.76
CA ASN A 95 43.00 -18.14 -29.42
C ASN A 95 43.34 -16.88 -28.62
N GLU A 96 44.64 -16.67 -28.44
CA GLU A 96 45.26 -15.49 -27.87
C GLU A 96 44.91 -14.24 -28.71
N VAL A 97 44.08 -13.35 -28.16
CA VAL A 97 43.78 -12.04 -28.76
C VAL A 97 43.95 -10.95 -27.71
N ASN A 98 45.18 -10.45 -27.67
CA ASN A 98 45.58 -9.06 -27.39
C ASN A 98 44.84 -8.33 -26.26
N GLU A 99 45.47 -8.24 -25.08
CA GLU A 99 45.03 -7.33 -24.02
C GLU A 99 45.24 -5.87 -24.44
N LEU A 100 44.15 -5.10 -24.49
CA LEU A 100 44.18 -3.64 -24.41
C LEU A 100 43.24 -3.21 -23.27
N PRO A 101 43.67 -2.34 -22.34
CA PRO A 101 42.82 -1.90 -21.25
C PRO A 101 41.72 -0.97 -21.75
N MET A 102 40.48 -1.25 -21.34
CA MET A 102 39.33 -0.38 -21.57
C MET A 102 39.43 0.89 -20.70
N SER A 103 40.17 1.88 -21.19
CA SER A 103 40.07 3.28 -20.74
C SER A 103 39.41 4.11 -21.84
N SER A 104 38.09 4.30 -21.73
CA SER A 104 37.35 5.24 -22.56
C SER A 104 36.30 5.96 -21.71
N GLU A 105 36.77 6.84 -20.83
CA GLU A 105 35.95 7.97 -20.38
C GLU A 105 35.75 8.89 -21.59
N GLU A 106 34.56 8.84 -22.20
CA GLU A 106 34.22 9.66 -23.36
C GLU A 106 33.98 11.12 -22.93
N THR A 107 35.07 11.80 -22.58
CA THR A 107 35.09 13.23 -22.27
C THR A 107 35.03 14.03 -23.56
N VAL A 108 33.80 14.35 -24.00
CA VAL A 108 33.57 15.29 -25.11
C VAL A 108 33.93 16.71 -24.67
N VAL A 109 35.22 17.06 -24.78
CA VAL A 109 35.74 18.39 -24.49
C VAL A 109 35.32 19.37 -25.58
N PHE A 110 34.22 20.08 -25.36
CA PHE A 110 33.89 21.27 -26.16
C PHE A 110 34.87 22.40 -25.83
N LYS A 111 35.91 22.53 -26.66
CA LYS A 111 36.91 23.59 -26.56
C LYS A 111 36.32 24.93 -27.02
N VAL A 112 35.68 25.65 -26.10
CA VAL A 112 35.21 27.03 -26.34
C VAL A 112 36.41 27.97 -26.31
N HIS A 113 36.82 28.47 -27.47
CA HIS A 113 37.62 29.69 -27.55
C HIS A 113 36.67 30.88 -27.67
N SER A 114 36.63 31.69 -26.61
CA SER A 114 36.10 33.05 -26.60
C SER A 114 37.23 34.04 -26.89
N SER A 115 36.85 35.29 -27.16
CA SER A 115 37.69 36.46 -27.52
C SER A 115 38.09 36.56 -29.00
N ASP A 116 38.02 37.73 -29.64
CA ASP A 116 37.26 38.96 -29.32
C ASP A 116 37.12 39.79 -30.62
N GLU A 117 36.14 40.71 -30.61
CA GLU A 117 35.93 41.91 -31.43
C GLU A 117 36.84 42.24 -32.66
N ASP A 118 36.16 42.58 -33.76
CA ASP A 118 36.46 43.58 -34.80
C ASP A 118 37.88 44.14 -34.97
N VAL A 119 38.40 44.05 -36.21
CA VAL A 119 38.79 45.22 -37.04
C VAL A 119 39.19 44.77 -38.46
N LEU A 120 38.65 45.44 -39.48
CA LEU A 120 39.06 45.30 -40.89
C LEU A 120 40.49 45.85 -41.10
N PRO A 121 41.28 45.28 -42.03
CA PRO A 121 41.87 46.19 -43.02
C PRO A 121 41.93 45.68 -44.46
N LYS A 122 42.03 46.66 -45.37
CA LYS A 122 42.28 46.54 -46.80
C LYS A 122 43.76 46.22 -47.11
N SER A 123 43.94 45.69 -48.33
CA SER A 123 44.98 46.05 -49.32
C SER A 123 46.45 45.59 -49.16
N HIS A 124 46.82 44.66 -50.07
CA HIS A 124 47.77 44.87 -51.19
C HIS A 124 49.29 44.61 -50.97
N LEU A 125 49.97 44.38 -52.11
CA LEU A 125 51.41 44.18 -52.35
C LEU A 125 51.95 42.74 -52.07
N ASP A 126 52.82 42.15 -52.90
CA ASP A 126 53.43 42.68 -54.12
C ASP A 126 53.88 41.62 -55.16
N SER A 127 54.18 42.10 -56.37
CA SER A 127 54.99 41.42 -57.42
C SER A 127 56.50 41.54 -57.06
N PRO A 128 57.46 40.81 -57.70
CA PRO A 128 57.95 41.23 -59.03
C PRO A 128 58.59 40.14 -59.95
N GLU A 129 58.72 40.48 -61.25
CA GLU A 129 59.90 40.31 -62.17
C GLU A 129 60.55 38.90 -62.41
N GLU A 130 61.10 38.52 -63.58
CA GLU A 130 61.20 39.14 -64.94
C GLU A 130 61.53 38.08 -66.04
N GLU A 131 61.90 38.55 -67.26
CA GLU A 131 62.48 37.85 -68.45
C GLU A 131 61.50 37.03 -69.36
N THR A 132 61.08 37.50 -70.54
CA THR A 132 61.77 37.67 -71.87
C THR A 132 62.16 36.33 -72.56
N THR A 133 62.06 36.10 -73.88
CA THR A 133 61.88 36.97 -75.07
C THR A 133 61.33 36.18 -76.29
N ALA A 134 61.13 36.88 -77.42
CA ALA A 134 61.08 36.39 -78.82
C ALA A 134 59.72 36.04 -79.46
N CYS A 135 59.12 37.06 -80.10
CA CYS A 135 58.41 36.88 -81.38
C CYS A 135 59.07 37.80 -82.40
N ALA A 136 59.63 37.23 -83.47
CA ALA A 136 60.41 37.99 -84.45
C ALA A 136 59.51 38.62 -85.51
N GLN A 137 59.73 39.90 -85.80
CA GLN A 137 59.19 40.58 -86.97
C GLN A 137 59.85 39.99 -88.24
N LYS A 138 59.06 39.86 -89.30
CA LYS A 138 59.56 39.84 -90.67
C LYS A 138 58.78 40.87 -91.48
N GLU A 139 59.50 41.89 -91.88
CA GLU A 139 59.14 42.83 -92.93
C GLU A 139 59.20 42.08 -94.26
N GLU A 140 58.22 42.27 -95.15
CA GLU A 140 58.38 42.26 -96.62
C GLU A 140 57.22 43.08 -97.24
N GLU A 141 57.46 44.38 -97.45
CA GLU A 141 56.90 45.10 -98.60
C GLU A 141 58.10 45.45 -99.47
N ASP A 142 58.13 45.02 -100.74
CA ASP A 142 58.89 45.76 -101.76
C ASP A 142 58.43 45.47 -103.21
N GLU A 143 58.53 46.54 -104.00
CA GLU A 143 58.49 46.72 -105.47
C GLU A 143 57.27 46.31 -106.34
N GLU A 144 56.81 47.33 -107.09
CA GLU A 144 55.94 47.25 -108.27
C GLU A 144 56.66 46.66 -109.49
N VAL A 145 55.99 45.83 -110.32
CA VAL A 145 56.17 45.90 -111.79
C VAL A 145 54.84 45.68 -112.54
N GLU A 146 54.47 46.71 -113.30
CA GLU A 146 53.45 46.85 -114.35
C GLU A 146 53.19 45.64 -115.29
N SER A 147 51.91 45.31 -115.59
CA SER A 147 51.34 45.35 -116.99
C SER A 147 49.93 44.73 -117.26
N LYS A 148 48.98 45.61 -117.65
CA LYS A 148 47.99 45.48 -118.77
C LYS A 148 46.80 44.47 -118.72
N PRO A 149 45.72 44.65 -119.54
CA PRO A 149 44.33 44.26 -119.15
C PRO A 149 43.46 43.42 -120.14
N VAL A 150 42.41 42.72 -119.62
CA VAL A 150 41.07 42.41 -120.24
C VAL A 150 41.07 41.40 -121.45
N PRO A 151 39.98 40.69 -121.93
CA PRO A 151 38.53 40.59 -121.59
C PRO A 151 37.83 39.18 -121.46
N LEU A 152 36.60 39.18 -120.88
CA LEU A 152 35.30 38.51 -121.24
C LEU A 152 35.17 37.09 -121.87
N HIS A 153 34.13 36.32 -121.45
CA HIS A 153 32.90 36.06 -122.25
C HIS A 153 31.73 35.33 -121.49
N THR A 154 30.53 35.96 -121.51
CA THR A 154 29.12 35.47 -121.71
C THR A 154 28.56 34.18 -121.05
N GLU A 155 27.25 33.91 -120.90
CA GLU A 155 25.98 34.41 -121.51
C GLU A 155 24.81 34.52 -120.48
N ASP A 156 23.65 35.05 -120.89
CA ASP A 156 22.51 35.46 -120.04
C ASP A 156 21.23 34.61 -120.29
N ILE A 157 20.68 33.95 -119.26
CA ILE A 157 19.38 33.22 -119.30
C ILE A 157 18.65 33.29 -117.94
N SER A 158 17.34 33.58 -117.99
CA SER A 158 16.32 33.47 -116.91
C SER A 158 16.26 34.56 -115.81
N TRP A 159 15.70 35.72 -116.17
CA TRP A 159 15.28 36.75 -115.21
C TRP A 159 13.90 36.50 -114.58
N GLU A 160 12.99 35.82 -115.28
CA GLU A 160 11.59 35.71 -114.86
C GLU A 160 11.36 34.64 -113.78
N GLU A 161 12.08 33.51 -113.83
CA GLU A 161 12.01 32.46 -112.78
C GLU A 161 12.60 32.94 -111.45
N TYR A 162 13.65 33.77 -111.51
CA TYR A 162 14.24 34.44 -110.35
C TYR A 162 13.21 35.36 -109.66
N LYS A 163 12.40 36.07 -110.44
CA LYS A 163 11.39 37.01 -109.96
C LYS A 163 10.23 36.32 -109.24
N GLU A 164 9.78 35.17 -109.75
CA GLU A 164 8.73 34.38 -109.11
C GLU A 164 9.25 33.72 -107.82
N SER A 165 10.47 33.17 -107.85
CA SER A 165 11.14 32.67 -106.64
C SER A 165 11.26 33.73 -105.54
N LEU A 166 11.52 34.99 -105.93
CA LEU A 166 11.61 36.12 -105.00
C LEU A 166 10.24 36.56 -104.44
N ARG A 167 9.14 36.27 -105.16
CA ARG A 167 7.77 36.47 -104.66
C ARG A 167 7.41 35.44 -103.59
N GLU A 168 7.64 34.14 -103.87
CA GLU A 168 7.38 33.05 -102.93
C GLU A 168 8.17 33.24 -101.62
N LEU A 169 9.46 33.59 -101.72
CA LEU A 169 10.30 33.88 -100.55
C LEU A 169 9.79 35.09 -99.74
N CYS A 170 9.20 36.10 -100.38
CA CYS A 170 8.59 37.23 -99.69
C CYS A 170 7.35 36.79 -98.89
N GLU A 171 6.48 35.96 -99.48
CA GLU A 171 5.27 35.47 -98.81
C GLU A 171 5.59 34.56 -97.61
N GLU A 172 6.58 33.66 -97.73
CA GLU A 172 7.04 32.85 -96.61
C GLU A 172 7.67 33.70 -95.49
N ARG A 173 8.47 34.73 -95.85
CA ARG A 173 9.02 35.69 -94.88
C ARG A 173 7.92 36.45 -94.13
N ASP A 174 6.83 36.81 -94.80
CA ASP A 174 5.67 37.46 -94.16
C ASP A 174 4.89 36.50 -93.25
N LYS A 175 4.68 35.23 -93.64
CA LYS A 175 4.06 34.19 -92.79
C LYS A 175 4.87 33.95 -91.50
N VAL A 176 6.20 33.79 -91.62
CA VAL A 176 7.10 33.62 -90.48
C VAL A 176 7.10 34.85 -89.56
N SER A 177 7.10 36.05 -90.13
CA SER A 177 7.02 37.32 -89.37
C SER A 177 5.73 37.41 -88.54
N GLN A 178 4.58 37.07 -89.12
CA GLN A 178 3.30 37.04 -88.41
C GLN A 178 3.31 36.02 -87.26
N HIS A 179 3.85 34.82 -87.48
CA HIS A 179 3.94 33.80 -86.43
C HIS A 179 4.85 34.23 -85.28
N ASN A 180 6.00 34.82 -85.57
CA ASN A 180 6.93 35.36 -84.57
C ASN A 180 6.25 36.43 -83.69
N SER A 181 5.53 37.38 -84.30
CA SER A 181 4.75 38.40 -83.58
C SER A 181 3.71 37.79 -82.62
N GLN A 182 3.00 36.73 -83.04
CA GLN A 182 2.05 36.02 -82.18
C GLN A 182 2.72 35.31 -80.98
N LEU A 183 3.92 34.73 -81.16
CA LEU A 183 4.68 34.15 -80.04
C LEU A 183 5.16 35.22 -79.06
N GLN A 184 5.67 36.34 -79.55
CA GLN A 184 6.12 37.45 -78.70
C GLN A 184 4.98 38.01 -77.83
N MET A 185 3.78 38.14 -78.41
CA MET A 185 2.58 38.55 -77.67
C MET A 185 2.24 37.58 -76.52
N LYS A 186 2.23 36.27 -76.79
CA LYS A 186 1.98 35.22 -75.78
C LYS A 186 3.04 35.22 -74.67
N LEU A 187 4.31 35.46 -75.01
CA LEU A 187 5.40 35.60 -74.03
C LEU A 187 5.15 36.79 -73.08
N ALA A 188 4.77 37.95 -73.63
CA ALA A 188 4.50 39.17 -72.85
C ALA A 188 3.27 39.03 -71.92
N GLU A 189 2.28 38.22 -72.30
CA GLU A 189 1.15 37.86 -71.42
C GLU A 189 1.59 36.92 -70.29
N TYR A 190 2.41 35.91 -70.58
CA TYR A 190 2.94 34.99 -69.57
C TYR A 190 3.75 35.71 -68.50
N PHE A 191 4.69 36.59 -68.90
CA PHE A 191 5.51 37.34 -67.94
C PHE A 191 4.69 38.30 -67.07
N ARG A 192 3.67 38.98 -67.62
CA ARG A 192 2.76 39.81 -66.81
C ARG A 192 1.97 38.98 -65.79
N LYS A 193 1.50 37.79 -66.19
CA LYS A 193 0.76 36.91 -65.28
C LYS A 193 1.63 36.32 -64.17
N LYS A 194 2.91 36.03 -64.46
CA LYS A 194 3.88 35.60 -63.45
C LYS A 194 4.16 36.70 -62.42
N ALA A 195 4.45 37.93 -62.87
CA ALA A 195 4.78 39.05 -61.99
C ALA A 195 3.65 39.41 -60.99
N TRP A 196 2.39 39.23 -61.39
CA TRP A 196 1.24 39.41 -60.49
C TRP A 196 1.20 38.37 -59.36
N ASN A 197 1.48 37.10 -59.67
CA ASN A 197 1.45 36.02 -58.68
C ASN A 197 2.59 36.12 -57.67
N ASP A 198 3.82 36.41 -58.12
CA ASP A 198 4.98 36.55 -57.24
C ASP A 198 4.79 37.72 -56.25
N SER A 199 4.22 38.84 -56.73
CA SER A 199 3.92 40.04 -55.93
C SER A 199 2.84 39.84 -54.84
N GLN A 200 2.02 38.80 -54.95
CA GLN A 200 0.97 38.48 -53.98
C GLN A 200 1.50 37.57 -52.86
N LEU A 201 2.46 36.69 -53.17
CA LEU A 201 3.01 35.71 -52.23
C LEU A 201 3.98 36.33 -51.20
N GLU A 202 4.82 37.28 -51.62
CA GLU A 202 5.80 37.94 -50.72
C GLU A 202 5.15 38.80 -49.62
N LYS A 203 3.97 39.38 -49.88
CA LYS A 203 3.32 40.32 -48.95
C LYS A 203 2.66 39.66 -47.75
N GLU A 204 2.45 38.35 -47.80
CA GLU A 204 1.72 37.60 -46.77
C GLU A 204 2.67 36.86 -45.80
N THR A 205 3.99 36.87 -46.03
CA THR A 205 4.94 35.94 -45.39
C THR A 205 6.18 36.54 -44.70
N HIS A 206 6.34 37.88 -44.66
CA HIS A 206 7.50 38.54 -44.04
C HIS A 206 7.05 39.69 -43.10
N THR A 207 7.49 39.83 -41.85
CA THR A 207 8.85 39.56 -41.31
C THR A 207 8.91 39.09 -39.84
N SER A 208 7.82 39.09 -39.06
CA SER A 208 7.88 38.97 -37.59
C SER A 208 7.76 37.54 -37.03
N GLU A 209 6.96 36.69 -37.66
CA GLU A 209 6.58 35.38 -37.11
C GLU A 209 7.71 34.31 -37.18
N PRO A 210 8.44 34.13 -38.30
CA PRO A 210 9.54 33.16 -38.35
C PRO A 210 10.67 33.48 -37.37
N LEU A 211 10.98 34.76 -37.17
CA LEU A 211 12.03 35.20 -36.24
C LEU A 211 11.65 34.94 -34.78
N GLN A 212 10.37 35.11 -34.41
CA GLN A 212 9.88 34.76 -33.08
C GLN A 212 9.90 33.25 -32.83
N VAL A 213 9.54 32.45 -33.83
CA VAL A 213 9.60 30.98 -33.75
C VAL A 213 11.05 30.51 -33.61
N TYR A 214 11.98 31.05 -34.39
CA TYR A 214 13.41 30.78 -34.25
C TYR A 214 13.93 31.16 -32.86
N LYS A 215 13.58 32.35 -32.35
CA LYS A 215 13.94 32.79 -30.98
C LYS A 215 13.43 31.83 -29.90
N LYS A 216 12.20 31.31 -30.03
CA LYS A 216 11.67 30.29 -29.11
C LYS A 216 12.49 29.01 -29.14
N TYR A 217 12.87 28.51 -30.32
CA TYR A 217 13.72 27.32 -30.45
C TYR A 217 15.12 27.53 -29.87
N ILE A 218 15.75 28.68 -30.11
CA ILE A 218 17.05 29.02 -29.51
C ILE A 218 16.96 29.04 -27.99
N ASN A 219 15.93 29.67 -27.40
CA ASN A 219 15.72 29.65 -25.95
C ASN A 219 15.56 28.22 -25.42
N ILE A 220 14.73 27.37 -26.05
CA ILE A 220 14.53 25.97 -25.64
C ILE A 220 15.86 25.18 -25.72
N LEU A 221 16.67 25.39 -26.76
CA LEU A 221 17.99 24.77 -26.88
C LEU A 221 18.97 25.26 -25.80
N THR A 222 18.93 26.55 -25.44
CA THR A 222 19.73 27.12 -24.35
C THR A 222 19.31 26.55 -22.99
N ASP A 223 18.01 26.50 -22.69
CA ASP A 223 17.45 25.92 -21.47
C ASP A 223 17.77 24.43 -21.34
N LEU A 224 17.68 23.69 -22.45
CA LEU A 224 18.03 22.27 -22.51
C LEU A 224 19.54 22.07 -22.29
N LYS A 225 20.39 22.89 -22.92
CA LYS A 225 21.84 22.86 -22.71
C LYS A 225 22.19 23.15 -21.25
N GLN A 226 21.60 24.17 -20.64
CA GLN A 226 21.78 24.48 -19.22
C GLN A 226 21.28 23.36 -18.30
N ARG A 227 20.17 22.70 -18.64
CA ARG A 227 19.68 21.53 -17.91
C ARG A 227 20.63 20.33 -18.02
N VAL A 228 21.22 20.11 -19.19
CA VAL A 228 22.23 19.05 -19.39
C VAL A 228 23.51 19.37 -18.61
N THR A 229 24.05 20.58 -18.66
CA THR A 229 25.26 20.94 -17.88
C THR A 229 25.01 20.84 -16.38
N THR A 230 23.92 21.42 -15.87
CA THR A 230 23.61 21.37 -14.42
C THR A 230 23.28 19.95 -13.92
N ASN A 231 22.70 19.08 -14.76
CA ASN A 231 22.52 17.66 -14.40
C ASN A 231 23.84 16.88 -14.48
N SER A 232 24.69 17.16 -15.47
CA SER A 232 26.02 16.56 -15.59
C SER A 232 26.91 16.94 -14.39
N GLU A 233 26.94 18.21 -14.01
CA GLU A 233 27.67 18.73 -12.85
C GLU A 233 27.21 18.05 -11.56
N LYS A 234 25.89 17.91 -11.35
CA LYS A 234 25.33 17.20 -10.18
C LYS A 234 25.70 15.72 -10.18
N ALA A 235 25.58 15.03 -11.32
CA ALA A 235 25.94 13.62 -11.44
C ALA A 235 27.45 13.41 -11.20
N GLN A 236 28.29 14.32 -11.67
CA GLN A 236 29.74 14.31 -11.42
C GLN A 236 30.05 14.56 -9.93
N GLN A 237 29.40 15.54 -9.29
CA GLN A 237 29.53 15.79 -7.86
C GLN A 237 29.13 14.57 -7.02
N GLN A 238 28.00 13.93 -7.34
CA GLN A 238 27.55 12.71 -6.66
C GLN A 238 28.51 11.53 -6.90
N THR A 239 29.06 11.40 -8.11
CA THR A 239 30.04 10.36 -8.44
C THR A 239 31.32 10.56 -7.62
N GLU A 240 31.80 11.79 -7.51
CA GLU A 240 33.00 12.12 -6.73
C GLU A 240 32.77 11.96 -5.22
N GLU A 241 31.61 12.37 -4.70
CA GLU A 241 31.23 12.13 -3.31
C GLU A 241 31.20 10.63 -2.98
N LEU A 242 30.54 9.82 -3.81
CA LEU A 242 30.50 8.37 -3.64
C LEU A 242 31.88 7.72 -3.81
N ARG A 243 32.75 8.27 -4.68
CA ARG A 243 34.13 7.81 -4.85
C ARG A 243 34.96 8.07 -3.58
N ILE A 244 34.82 9.25 -2.98
CA ILE A 244 35.48 9.60 -1.71
C ILE A 244 34.97 8.69 -0.59
N GLN A 245 33.65 8.56 -0.42
CA GLN A 245 33.05 7.68 0.59
C GLN A 245 33.48 6.21 0.41
N ALA A 246 33.57 5.72 -0.83
CA ALA A 246 34.06 4.37 -1.11
C ALA A 246 35.53 4.21 -0.73
N GLN A 247 36.39 5.19 -1.02
CA GLN A 247 37.80 5.17 -0.62
C GLN A 247 37.95 5.19 0.90
N GLU A 248 37.25 6.09 1.61
CA GLU A 248 37.26 6.14 3.08
C GLU A 248 36.85 4.81 3.72
N LYS A 249 35.86 4.11 3.13
CA LYS A 249 35.42 2.80 3.59
C LYS A 249 36.44 1.69 3.29
N LEU A 250 37.12 1.75 2.14
CA LEU A 250 38.23 0.83 1.84
C LEU A 250 39.39 1.05 2.82
N ASP A 251 39.79 2.30 3.06
CA ASP A 251 40.86 2.65 4.00
C ASP A 251 40.52 2.23 5.43
N GLN A 252 39.26 2.43 5.86
CA GLN A 252 38.77 1.95 7.16
C GLN A 252 38.89 0.41 7.27
N VAL A 253 38.37 -0.32 6.29
CA VAL A 253 38.42 -1.79 6.28
C VAL A 253 39.86 -2.31 6.23
N GLU A 254 40.75 -1.68 5.48
CA GLU A 254 42.15 -2.08 5.41
C GLU A 254 42.88 -1.85 6.75
N ASN A 255 42.62 -0.71 7.42
CA ASN A 255 43.17 -0.42 8.74
C ASN A 255 42.66 -1.41 9.81
N GLU A 256 41.35 -1.70 9.83
CA GLU A 256 40.75 -2.69 10.73
C GLU A 256 41.27 -4.11 10.45
N TRP A 257 41.44 -4.48 9.17
CA TRP A 257 42.03 -5.75 8.76
C TRP A 257 43.50 -5.89 9.20
N ARG A 258 44.33 -4.85 8.99
CA ARG A 258 45.72 -4.82 9.46
C ARG A 258 45.80 -4.99 10.98
N ALA A 259 44.92 -4.33 11.74
CA ALA A 259 44.85 -4.46 13.21
C ALA A 259 44.42 -5.89 13.64
N LEU A 260 43.42 -6.47 12.99
CA LEU A 260 42.97 -7.85 13.26
C LEU A 260 44.06 -8.87 12.97
N MET A 261 44.79 -8.71 11.86
CA MET A 261 45.88 -9.62 11.48
C MET A 261 47.08 -9.53 12.44
N ALA A 262 47.42 -8.32 12.91
CA ALA A 262 48.43 -8.14 13.96
C ALA A 262 48.01 -8.84 15.27
N LEU A 263 46.77 -8.62 15.74
CA LEU A 263 46.23 -9.28 16.93
C LEU A 263 46.24 -10.81 16.79
N LYS A 264 45.83 -11.33 15.63
CA LYS A 264 45.85 -12.77 15.32
C LYS A 264 47.27 -13.34 15.38
N GLN A 265 48.25 -12.63 14.83
CA GLN A 265 49.66 -13.02 14.89
C GLN A 265 50.16 -13.02 16.35
N ASP A 266 49.96 -11.93 17.09
CA ASP A 266 50.41 -11.79 18.48
C ASP A 266 49.81 -12.85 19.41
N VAL A 267 48.51 -13.14 19.30
CA VAL A 267 47.83 -14.17 20.09
C VAL A 267 48.35 -15.57 19.73
N ALA A 268 48.49 -15.89 18.43
CA ALA A 268 48.99 -17.18 17.99
C ALA A 268 50.45 -17.42 18.40
N VAL A 269 51.31 -16.40 18.27
CA VAL A 269 52.70 -16.45 18.72
C VAL A 269 52.77 -16.59 20.23
N SER A 270 51.97 -15.85 20.99
CA SER A 270 51.95 -15.93 22.46
C SER A 270 51.52 -17.32 22.97
N ALA A 271 50.49 -17.92 22.36
CA ALA A 271 50.03 -19.26 22.69
C ALA A 271 51.08 -20.34 22.36
N LEU A 272 51.67 -20.29 21.17
CA LEU A 272 52.67 -21.29 20.73
C LEU A 272 54.04 -21.10 21.41
N SER A 273 54.38 -19.89 21.85
CA SER A 273 55.64 -19.59 22.54
C SER A 273 55.81 -20.40 23.83
N GLN A 274 54.71 -20.76 24.50
CA GLN A 274 54.75 -21.56 25.74
C GLN A 274 55.27 -22.99 25.52
N HIS A 275 55.13 -23.53 24.30
CA HIS A 275 55.48 -24.92 23.97
C HIS A 275 56.66 -25.06 23.01
N LEU A 276 56.86 -24.09 22.09
CA LEU A 276 57.93 -24.15 21.07
C LEU A 276 59.04 -23.10 21.29
N GLY A 277 58.85 -22.13 22.18
CA GLY A 277 59.72 -20.97 22.32
C GLY A 277 59.45 -19.90 21.24
N LYS A 278 59.76 -18.64 21.57
CA LYS A 278 59.29 -17.46 20.80
C LYS A 278 59.67 -17.49 19.31
N GLN A 279 60.92 -17.79 18.98
CA GLN A 279 61.39 -17.74 17.60
C GLN A 279 60.79 -18.85 16.72
N ALA A 280 60.66 -20.08 17.25
CA ALA A 280 60.05 -21.18 16.52
C ALA A 280 58.52 -21.02 16.38
N ALA A 281 57.87 -20.43 17.39
CA ALA A 281 56.48 -20.02 17.31
C ALA A 281 56.25 -18.96 16.21
N GLN A 282 57.08 -17.91 16.17
CA GLN A 282 57.03 -16.85 15.15
C GLN A 282 57.07 -17.41 13.72
N VAL A 283 58.11 -18.17 13.39
CA VAL A 283 58.30 -18.75 12.04
C VAL A 283 57.15 -19.69 11.66
N LYS A 284 56.62 -20.47 12.61
CA LYS A 284 55.49 -21.37 12.36
C LYS A 284 54.18 -20.60 12.11
N VAL A 285 53.92 -19.52 12.85
CA VAL A 285 52.75 -18.66 12.64
C VAL A 285 52.84 -17.96 11.29
N GLU A 286 54.00 -17.38 10.95
CA GLU A 286 54.22 -16.72 9.66
C GLU A 286 54.01 -17.68 8.47
N SER A 287 54.51 -18.92 8.56
CA SER A 287 54.29 -19.95 7.55
C SER A 287 52.81 -20.32 7.39
N ILE A 288 52.04 -20.42 8.49
CA ILE A 288 50.61 -20.71 8.45
C ILE A 288 49.82 -19.52 7.87
N LEU A 289 50.12 -18.28 8.29
CA LEU A 289 49.47 -17.08 7.78
C LEU A 289 49.74 -16.86 6.28
N ALA A 290 50.96 -17.15 5.81
CA ALA A 290 51.28 -17.10 4.38
C ALA A 290 50.49 -18.14 3.56
N ALA A 291 50.38 -19.38 4.07
CA ALA A 291 49.57 -20.42 3.43
C ALA A 291 48.07 -20.09 3.43
N GLU A 292 47.57 -19.44 4.49
CA GLU A 292 46.20 -18.94 4.58
C GLU A 292 45.95 -17.81 3.58
N GLN A 293 46.86 -16.84 3.47
CA GLN A 293 46.73 -15.71 2.53
C GLN A 293 46.59 -16.20 1.08
N LEU A 294 47.40 -17.18 0.66
CA LEU A 294 47.28 -17.76 -0.68
C LEU A 294 45.87 -18.33 -0.95
N ARG A 295 45.27 -18.99 0.03
CA ARG A 295 43.89 -19.51 -0.07
C ARG A 295 42.84 -18.41 -0.03
N GLN A 296 43.08 -17.32 0.71
CA GLN A 296 42.22 -16.14 0.68
C GLN A 296 42.27 -15.45 -0.69
N ASP A 297 43.46 -15.30 -1.30
CA ASP A 297 43.63 -14.70 -2.63
C ASP A 297 42.96 -15.53 -3.73
N GLU A 298 43.07 -16.87 -3.68
CA GLU A 298 42.33 -17.79 -4.55
C GLU A 298 40.82 -17.62 -4.39
N LEU A 299 40.33 -17.55 -3.15
CA LEU A 299 38.90 -17.34 -2.86
C LEU A 299 38.41 -15.97 -3.34
N ILE A 300 39.20 -14.90 -3.20
CA ILE A 300 38.89 -13.56 -3.72
C ILE A 300 38.80 -13.61 -5.26
N LYS A 301 39.75 -14.25 -5.94
CA LYS A 301 39.73 -14.44 -7.41
C LYS A 301 38.48 -15.21 -7.86
N LEU A 302 38.08 -16.27 -7.14
CA LEU A 302 36.86 -17.03 -7.43
C LEU A 302 35.59 -16.22 -7.17
N ARG A 303 35.52 -15.48 -6.06
CA ARG A 303 34.39 -14.58 -5.75
C ARG A 303 34.23 -13.49 -6.80
N LEU A 304 35.33 -12.88 -7.26
CA LEU A 304 35.32 -11.90 -8.35
C LEU A 304 34.80 -12.50 -9.66
N LYS A 305 35.24 -13.71 -10.03
CA LYS A 305 34.72 -14.44 -11.20
C LYS A 305 33.22 -14.72 -11.07
N HIS A 306 32.77 -15.20 -9.91
CA HIS A 306 31.35 -15.46 -9.64
C HIS A 306 30.50 -14.18 -9.75
N ILE A 307 30.95 -13.05 -9.18
CA ILE A 307 30.26 -11.76 -9.30
C ILE A 307 30.17 -11.32 -10.77
N LYS A 308 31.28 -11.39 -11.53
CA LYS A 308 31.30 -11.07 -12.97
C LYS A 308 30.32 -11.94 -13.77
N LEU A 309 30.27 -13.25 -13.48
CA LEU A 309 29.34 -14.19 -14.13
C LEU A 309 27.89 -13.89 -13.75
N ARG A 310 27.59 -13.62 -12.48
CA ARG A 310 26.24 -13.24 -12.02
C ARG A 310 25.74 -11.97 -12.70
N ILE A 311 26.59 -10.94 -12.81
CA ILE A 311 26.25 -9.69 -13.52
C ILE A 311 26.07 -9.92 -15.03
N LYS A 312 26.79 -10.89 -15.63
CA LYS A 312 26.57 -11.29 -17.03
C LYS A 312 25.23 -12.02 -17.21
N ILE A 313 24.90 -12.95 -16.32
CA ILE A 313 23.61 -13.67 -16.32
C ILE A 313 22.46 -12.68 -16.16
N GLN A 314 22.50 -11.80 -15.16
CA GLN A 314 21.46 -10.80 -14.92
C GLN A 314 21.23 -9.85 -16.11
N ARG A 315 22.27 -9.51 -16.86
CA ARG A 315 22.15 -8.74 -18.11
C ARG A 315 21.49 -9.56 -19.21
N LEU A 316 21.97 -10.78 -19.48
CA LEU A 316 21.36 -11.66 -20.49
C LEU A 316 19.90 -12.00 -20.16
N GLU A 317 19.55 -12.17 -18.89
CA GLU A 317 18.17 -12.34 -18.44
C GLU A 317 17.32 -11.08 -18.62
N ALA A 318 17.90 -9.88 -18.50
CA ALA A 318 17.21 -8.63 -18.81
C ALA A 318 17.01 -8.47 -20.33
N ASP A 319 18.07 -8.66 -21.12
CA ASP A 319 18.01 -8.62 -22.58
C ASP A 319 16.99 -9.63 -23.13
N LEU A 320 16.90 -10.83 -22.54
CA LEU A 320 15.90 -11.84 -22.88
C LEU A 320 14.47 -11.44 -22.50
N ARG A 321 14.25 -10.83 -21.33
CA ARG A 321 12.92 -10.32 -20.93
C ARG A 321 12.48 -9.16 -21.80
N ASP A 322 13.37 -8.20 -22.07
CA ASP A 322 13.10 -7.06 -22.96
C ASP A 322 12.81 -7.51 -24.40
N GLY A 323 13.47 -8.59 -24.86
CA GLY A 323 13.15 -9.26 -26.12
C GLY A 323 11.78 -9.93 -26.09
N GLU A 324 11.52 -10.78 -25.08
CA GLU A 324 10.23 -11.46 -24.91
C GLU A 324 9.06 -10.46 -24.78
N GLU A 325 9.24 -9.33 -24.10
CA GLU A 325 8.22 -8.28 -23.95
C GLU A 325 7.97 -7.51 -25.26
N ARG A 326 9.00 -7.33 -26.11
CA ARG A 326 8.84 -6.75 -27.45
C ARG A 326 8.23 -7.72 -28.47
N ASP A 327 8.50 -9.01 -28.32
CA ASP A 327 8.03 -10.07 -29.22
C ASP A 327 6.64 -10.62 -28.81
N LYS A 328 6.11 -10.24 -27.63
CA LYS A 328 4.74 -10.58 -27.19
C LYS A 328 3.69 -9.92 -28.08
N ASP A 329 2.81 -10.75 -28.62
CA ASP A 329 1.59 -10.30 -29.31
C ASP A 329 0.72 -9.48 -28.32
N PRO A 330 0.29 -8.25 -28.67
CA PRO A 330 -0.68 -7.49 -27.89
C PRO A 330 -1.96 -8.29 -27.50
N LEU A 331 -2.39 -9.26 -28.32
CA LEU A 331 -3.52 -10.14 -27.98
C LEU A 331 -3.15 -11.13 -26.86
N GLN A 332 -1.91 -11.63 -26.82
CA GLN A 332 -1.44 -12.51 -25.75
C GLN A 332 -1.39 -11.75 -24.42
N ILE A 333 -0.89 -10.51 -24.42
CA ILE A 333 -0.86 -9.65 -23.22
C ILE A 333 -2.29 -9.41 -22.69
N GLN A 334 -3.25 -9.09 -23.57
CA GLN A 334 -4.66 -8.92 -23.18
C GLN A 334 -5.28 -10.22 -22.65
N PHE A 335 -4.94 -11.37 -23.24
CA PHE A 335 -5.43 -12.67 -22.77
C PHE A 335 -4.88 -13.03 -21.38
N GLU A 336 -3.58 -12.84 -21.16
CA GLU A 336 -2.93 -13.05 -19.85
C GLU A 336 -3.52 -12.11 -18.79
N GLN A 337 -3.77 -10.83 -19.12
CA GLN A 337 -4.42 -9.87 -18.23
C GLN A 337 -5.85 -10.28 -17.86
N LEU A 338 -6.68 -10.70 -18.83
CA LEU A 338 -8.04 -11.21 -18.59
C LEU A 338 -8.03 -12.52 -17.77
N GLN A 339 -7.00 -13.36 -17.95
CA GLN A 339 -6.82 -14.57 -17.15
C GLN A 339 -6.46 -14.25 -15.70
N ALA A 340 -5.58 -13.25 -15.49
CA ALA A 340 -5.21 -12.76 -14.17
C ALA A 340 -6.41 -12.13 -13.43
N GLU A 341 -7.17 -11.25 -14.08
CA GLU A 341 -8.40 -10.66 -13.51
C GLU A 341 -9.43 -11.74 -13.12
N LYS A 342 -9.61 -12.75 -13.98
CA LYS A 342 -10.50 -13.88 -13.70
C LYS A 342 -9.99 -14.79 -12.57
N LEU A 343 -8.68 -14.90 -12.38
CA LEU A 343 -8.09 -15.58 -11.23
C LEU A 343 -8.29 -14.76 -9.95
N GLU A 344 -8.10 -13.44 -10.01
CA GLU A 344 -8.30 -12.54 -8.88
C GLU A 344 -9.76 -12.54 -8.43
N GLN A 345 -10.72 -12.43 -9.35
CA GLN A 345 -12.16 -12.49 -9.03
C GLN A 345 -12.54 -13.81 -8.32
N LYS A 346 -11.94 -14.94 -8.73
CA LYS A 346 -12.10 -16.23 -8.04
C LYS A 346 -11.45 -16.21 -6.65
N ASN A 347 -10.26 -15.66 -6.50
CA ASN A 347 -9.58 -15.57 -5.21
C ASN A 347 -10.36 -14.67 -4.23
N GLN A 348 -10.90 -13.55 -4.70
CA GLN A 348 -11.79 -12.68 -3.93
C GLN A 348 -13.08 -13.41 -3.51
N SER A 349 -13.69 -14.22 -4.39
CA SER A 349 -14.89 -15.00 -4.04
C SER A 349 -14.60 -16.13 -3.04
N VAL A 350 -13.44 -16.81 -3.16
CA VAL A 350 -12.97 -17.79 -2.16
C VAL A 350 -12.69 -17.12 -0.82
N LEU A 351 -12.04 -15.95 -0.81
CA LEU A 351 -11.79 -15.18 0.41
C LEU A 351 -13.11 -14.77 1.09
N CYS A 352 -14.09 -14.31 0.31
CA CYS A 352 -15.44 -13.98 0.79
C CYS A 352 -16.16 -15.21 1.38
N PHE A 353 -16.03 -16.38 0.75
CA PHE A 353 -16.59 -17.63 1.27
C PHE A 353 -15.93 -18.03 2.61
N LEU A 354 -14.60 -17.89 2.72
CA LEU A 354 -13.87 -18.18 3.97
C LEU A 354 -14.25 -17.22 5.10
N THR A 355 -14.38 -15.91 4.84
CA THR A 355 -14.79 -14.94 5.86
C THR A 355 -16.25 -15.13 6.27
N PHE A 356 -17.14 -15.43 5.33
CA PHE A 356 -18.54 -15.78 5.63
C PHE A 356 -18.65 -17.07 6.45
N HIS A 357 -17.88 -18.11 6.12
CA HIS A 357 -17.82 -19.34 6.90
C HIS A 357 -17.32 -19.09 8.34
N GLN A 358 -16.28 -18.25 8.50
CA GLN A 358 -15.77 -17.87 9.82
C GLN A 358 -16.81 -17.09 10.64
N LEU A 359 -17.53 -16.14 10.01
CA LEU A 359 -18.60 -15.38 10.64
C LEU A 359 -19.78 -16.29 11.06
N LEU A 360 -20.17 -17.24 10.22
CA LEU A 360 -21.18 -18.26 10.55
C LEU A 360 -20.73 -19.11 11.74
N SER A 361 -19.46 -19.54 11.78
CA SER A 361 -18.91 -20.31 12.89
C SER A 361 -18.97 -19.54 14.21
N ASN A 362 -18.52 -18.27 14.21
CA ASN A 362 -18.59 -17.42 15.40
C ASN A 362 -20.03 -17.12 15.84
N THR A 363 -20.97 -17.01 14.90
CA THR A 363 -22.38 -16.79 15.18
C THR A 363 -23.04 -18.03 15.80
N LYS A 364 -22.73 -19.23 15.28
CA LYS A 364 -23.16 -20.50 15.88
C LYS A 364 -22.62 -20.67 17.30
N GLU A 365 -21.34 -20.34 17.52
CA GLU A 365 -20.71 -20.42 18.84
C GLU A 365 -21.38 -19.48 19.84
N LYS A 366 -21.59 -18.20 19.49
CA LYS A 366 -22.31 -17.22 20.31
C LYS A 366 -23.74 -17.67 20.63
N LEU A 367 -24.44 -18.25 19.67
CA LEU A 367 -25.79 -18.79 19.88
C LEU A 367 -25.77 -19.96 20.87
N TYR A 368 -24.80 -20.87 20.75
CA TYR A 368 -24.61 -21.97 21.69
C TYR A 368 -24.33 -21.47 23.12
N TRP A 369 -23.42 -20.52 23.29
CA TRP A 369 -23.13 -19.90 24.59
C TRP A 369 -24.38 -19.23 25.20
N SER A 370 -25.13 -18.47 24.39
CA SER A 370 -26.38 -17.83 24.82
C SER A 370 -27.44 -18.86 25.23
N GLN A 371 -27.58 -19.98 24.49
CA GLN A 371 -28.50 -21.06 24.83
C GLN A 371 -28.12 -21.75 26.16
N MET A 372 -26.84 -21.98 26.40
CA MET A 372 -26.35 -22.53 27.68
C MET A 372 -26.59 -21.56 28.84
N GLU A 373 -26.37 -20.26 28.66
CA GLU A 373 -26.69 -19.27 29.70
C GLU A 373 -28.19 -19.22 29.98
N ILE A 374 -29.05 -19.18 28.95
CA ILE A 374 -30.51 -19.22 29.10
C ILE A 374 -30.95 -20.47 29.90
N GLN A 375 -30.36 -21.64 29.62
CA GLN A 375 -30.68 -22.84 30.39
C GLN A 375 -30.27 -22.72 31.86
N ALA A 376 -29.04 -22.28 32.13
CA ALA A 376 -28.58 -22.04 33.50
C ALA A 376 -29.46 -21.02 34.26
N LYS A 377 -29.96 -19.98 33.59
CA LYS A 377 -30.92 -19.03 34.18
C LYS A 377 -32.29 -19.65 34.45
N ARG A 378 -32.77 -20.55 33.58
CA ARG A 378 -34.03 -21.31 33.82
C ARG A 378 -33.89 -22.25 35.02
N ASP A 379 -32.76 -22.93 35.15
CA ASP A 379 -32.50 -23.83 36.27
C ASP A 379 -32.44 -23.05 37.61
N GLN A 380 -31.78 -21.88 37.61
CA GLN A 380 -31.78 -20.94 38.74
C GLN A 380 -33.19 -20.43 39.08
N LEU A 381 -34.01 -20.11 38.07
CA LEU A 381 -35.39 -19.69 38.28
C LEU A 381 -36.23 -20.82 38.89
N ALA A 382 -36.11 -22.05 38.40
CA ALA A 382 -36.81 -23.22 38.93
C ALA A 382 -36.43 -23.51 40.39
N GLU A 383 -35.16 -23.37 40.77
CA GLU A 383 -34.72 -23.49 42.17
C GLU A 383 -35.37 -22.40 43.05
N LEU A 384 -35.37 -21.15 42.59
CA LEU A 384 -36.01 -20.04 43.31
C LEU A 384 -37.52 -20.22 43.44
N GLU A 385 -38.20 -20.67 42.40
CA GLU A 385 -39.64 -20.99 42.43
C GLU A 385 -39.95 -22.12 43.43
N ALA A 386 -39.14 -23.19 43.43
CA ALA A 386 -39.24 -24.27 44.40
C ALA A 386 -38.99 -23.76 45.85
N MET A 387 -38.02 -22.86 46.06
CA MET A 387 -37.77 -22.24 47.36
C MET A 387 -38.95 -21.36 47.81
N VAL A 388 -39.53 -20.59 46.89
CA VAL A 388 -40.71 -19.74 47.15
C VAL A 388 -41.93 -20.59 47.47
N ALA A 389 -42.17 -21.69 46.76
CA ALA A 389 -43.23 -22.66 47.07
C ALA A 389 -43.07 -23.23 48.49
N ARG A 390 -41.87 -23.73 48.84
CA ARG A 390 -41.56 -24.21 50.20
C ARG A 390 -41.80 -23.14 51.28
N LYS A 391 -41.45 -21.88 51.02
CA LYS A 391 -41.72 -20.74 51.92
C LYS A 391 -43.22 -20.41 52.05
N ARG A 392 -44.00 -20.50 50.95
CA ARG A 392 -45.47 -20.34 50.97
C ARG A 392 -46.16 -21.44 51.79
N ASP A 393 -45.71 -22.69 51.66
CA ASP A 393 -46.21 -23.82 52.45
C ASP A 393 -45.90 -23.66 53.93
N LEU A 394 -44.66 -23.30 54.27
CA LEU A 394 -44.25 -23.03 55.65
C LEU A 394 -45.08 -21.89 56.27
N LEU A 395 -45.24 -20.78 55.55
CA LEU A 395 -46.08 -19.67 56.00
C LEU A 395 -47.53 -20.11 56.23
N THR A 396 -48.08 -20.96 55.36
CA THR A 396 -49.44 -21.49 55.49
C THR A 396 -49.57 -22.38 56.73
N LYS A 397 -48.62 -23.30 56.96
CA LYS A 397 -48.55 -24.13 58.17
C LYS A 397 -48.45 -23.29 59.44
N THR A 398 -47.59 -22.26 59.46
CA THR A 398 -47.44 -21.34 60.61
C THR A 398 -48.71 -20.51 60.85
N LYS A 399 -49.35 -19.99 59.79
CA LYS A 399 -50.65 -19.30 59.89
C LYS A 399 -51.72 -20.22 60.48
N GLN A 400 -51.79 -21.48 60.06
CA GLN A 400 -52.71 -22.48 60.61
C GLN A 400 -52.43 -22.78 62.09
N ALA A 401 -51.17 -22.97 62.48
CA ALA A 401 -50.76 -23.19 63.87
C ALA A 401 -51.16 -22.01 64.77
N ARG A 402 -50.87 -20.77 64.34
CA ARG A 402 -51.29 -19.53 65.02
C ARG A 402 -52.81 -19.43 65.14
N ASN A 403 -53.57 -19.82 64.10
CA ASN A 403 -55.04 -19.84 64.16
C ASN A 403 -55.58 -20.94 65.10
N ARG A 404 -54.90 -22.09 65.23
CA ARG A 404 -55.23 -23.13 66.23
C ARG A 404 -55.03 -22.57 67.64
N LEU A 405 -53.84 -22.06 67.94
CA LEU A 405 -53.51 -21.44 69.23
C LEU A 405 -54.46 -20.28 69.59
N GLN A 406 -54.88 -19.46 68.63
CA GLN A 406 -55.86 -18.40 68.87
C GLN A 406 -57.23 -18.96 69.29
N ARG A 407 -57.74 -20.01 68.62
CA ARG A 407 -58.98 -20.68 69.01
C ARG A 407 -58.85 -21.38 70.37
N ASP A 408 -57.73 -22.03 70.63
CA ASP A 408 -57.51 -22.76 71.88
C ASP A 408 -57.35 -21.77 73.06
N ASN A 409 -56.71 -20.62 72.85
CA ASN A 409 -56.67 -19.52 73.80
C ASN A 409 -58.06 -18.92 74.07
N GLN A 410 -58.89 -18.78 73.03
CA GLN A 410 -60.27 -18.30 73.15
C GLN A 410 -61.15 -19.28 73.94
N ARG A 411 -61.07 -20.59 73.63
CA ARG A 411 -61.72 -21.65 74.43
C ARG A 411 -61.26 -21.65 75.88
N LEU A 412 -59.96 -21.47 76.14
CA LEU A 412 -59.44 -21.35 77.49
C LEU A 412 -59.94 -20.09 78.22
N LYS A 413 -60.24 -18.99 77.51
CA LYS A 413 -60.90 -17.82 78.10
C LYS A 413 -62.36 -18.11 78.45
N GLU A 414 -63.08 -18.80 77.58
CA GLU A 414 -64.46 -19.23 77.81
C GLU A 414 -64.56 -20.20 79.01
N HIS A 415 -63.65 -21.17 79.09
CA HIS A 415 -63.58 -22.14 80.20
C HIS A 415 -63.08 -21.56 81.54
N ARG A 416 -62.55 -20.33 81.59
CA ARG A 416 -62.14 -19.69 82.86
C ARG A 416 -63.32 -19.30 83.76
N GLY A 417 -64.54 -19.21 83.21
CA GLY A 417 -65.74 -18.90 84.00
C GLY A 417 -65.56 -17.66 84.89
N LEU A 418 -65.92 -17.78 86.17
CA LEU A 418 -65.80 -16.71 87.16
C LEU A 418 -64.35 -16.24 87.37
N LEU A 419 -63.35 -17.13 87.27
CA LEU A 419 -61.92 -16.76 87.40
C LEU A 419 -61.45 -15.82 86.28
N GLY A 420 -62.21 -15.68 85.19
CA GLY A 420 -61.95 -14.70 84.13
C GLY A 420 -62.42 -13.29 84.47
N ASN A 421 -63.34 -13.11 85.41
CA ASN A 421 -63.96 -11.83 85.75
C ASN A 421 -63.69 -11.46 87.21
N ARG A 422 -62.64 -10.67 87.42
CA ARG A 422 -62.20 -10.21 88.75
C ARG A 422 -63.30 -9.51 89.55
N VAL A 423 -64.16 -8.72 88.90
CA VAL A 423 -65.21 -7.95 89.58
C VAL A 423 -66.26 -8.89 90.13
N LEU A 424 -66.81 -9.77 89.29
CA LEU A 424 -67.81 -10.77 89.73
C LEU A 424 -67.25 -11.79 90.74
N LEU A 425 -65.94 -12.08 90.70
CA LEU A 425 -65.31 -12.92 91.71
C LEU A 425 -65.21 -12.20 93.06
N GLN A 426 -64.82 -10.92 93.05
CA GLN A 426 -64.80 -10.08 94.24
C GLN A 426 -66.20 -9.85 94.81
N ASP A 427 -67.21 -9.58 93.96
CA ASP A 427 -68.61 -9.47 94.40
C ASP A 427 -69.09 -10.78 95.05
N PHE A 428 -68.63 -11.95 94.54
CA PHE A 428 -68.96 -13.24 95.14
C PHE A 428 -68.28 -13.43 96.50
N GLU A 429 -66.98 -13.11 96.61
CA GLU A 429 -66.24 -13.07 97.89
C GLU A 429 -66.96 -12.17 98.90
N ASP A 430 -67.27 -10.92 98.54
CA ASP A 430 -68.01 -9.96 99.37
C ASP A 430 -69.41 -10.48 99.79
N THR A 431 -70.12 -11.22 98.92
CA THR A 431 -71.43 -11.81 99.25
C THR A 431 -71.35 -13.03 100.17
N VAL A 432 -70.28 -13.82 100.10
CA VAL A 432 -70.03 -14.94 101.00
C VAL A 432 -69.67 -14.39 102.39
N ASP A 433 -68.73 -13.43 102.45
CA ASP A 433 -68.35 -12.76 103.70
C ASP A 433 -69.58 -12.11 104.39
N ALA A 434 -70.48 -11.49 103.62
CA ALA A 434 -71.73 -10.93 104.15
C ALA A 434 -72.75 -12.00 104.59
N ALA A 435 -72.80 -13.16 103.94
CA ALA A 435 -73.66 -14.28 104.34
C ALA A 435 -73.18 -14.92 105.65
N ASP A 436 -71.88 -15.15 105.79
CA ASP A 436 -71.24 -15.67 107.01
C ASP A 436 -71.51 -14.73 108.20
N CYS A 437 -71.41 -13.40 107.99
CA CYS A 437 -71.77 -12.40 109.00
C CYS A 437 -73.25 -12.44 109.40
N LEU A 438 -74.16 -12.76 108.47
CA LEU A 438 -75.60 -12.91 108.78
C LEU A 438 -75.90 -14.23 109.49
N GLU A 439 -75.21 -15.32 109.16
CA GLU A 439 -75.32 -16.60 109.87
C GLU A 439 -74.81 -16.49 111.31
N GLU A 440 -73.68 -15.79 111.53
CA GLU A 440 -73.19 -15.47 112.87
C GLU A 440 -74.22 -14.66 113.68
N GLN A 441 -74.86 -13.65 113.06
CA GLN A 441 -75.93 -12.88 113.71
C GLN A 441 -77.17 -13.74 114.04
N LEU A 442 -77.54 -14.65 113.15
CA LEU A 442 -78.69 -15.54 113.32
C LEU A 442 -78.44 -16.57 114.43
N GLU A 443 -77.24 -17.14 114.51
CA GLU A 443 -76.86 -18.04 115.60
C GLU A 443 -76.78 -17.30 116.94
N ASN A 444 -76.23 -16.07 116.97
CA ASN A 444 -76.30 -15.20 118.14
C ASN A 444 -77.74 -14.91 118.58
N LEU A 445 -78.69 -14.74 117.64
CA LEU A 445 -80.11 -14.57 117.95
C LEU A 445 -80.77 -15.86 118.47
N LYS A 446 -80.46 -17.04 117.91
CA LYS A 446 -80.91 -18.34 118.45
C LYS A 446 -80.39 -18.59 119.86
N CYS A 447 -79.13 -18.26 120.13
CA CYS A 447 -78.55 -18.35 121.48
C CYS A 447 -79.34 -17.48 122.46
N ARG A 448 -79.70 -16.25 122.08
CA ARG A 448 -80.56 -15.36 122.89
C ARG A 448 -82.00 -15.87 123.01
N GLU A 449 -82.59 -16.44 121.96
CA GLU A 449 -83.93 -17.05 122.03
C GLU A 449 -83.93 -18.26 122.97
N ALA A 450 -82.93 -19.14 122.87
CA ALA A 450 -82.73 -20.24 123.78
C ALA A 450 -82.55 -19.76 125.23
N GLU A 451 -81.77 -18.70 125.46
CA GLU A 451 -81.59 -18.05 126.77
C GLU A 451 -82.90 -17.45 127.32
N ILE A 452 -83.75 -16.87 126.47
CA ILE A 452 -85.09 -16.36 126.81
C ILE A 452 -86.06 -17.52 127.12
N VAL A 453 -86.07 -18.59 126.33
CA VAL A 453 -86.90 -19.78 126.58
C VAL A 453 -86.47 -20.47 127.89
N PHE A 454 -85.16 -20.55 128.16
CA PHE A 454 -84.63 -21.10 129.40
C PHE A 454 -85.01 -20.24 130.63
N SER A 455 -85.09 -18.92 130.49
CA SER A 455 -85.50 -18.01 131.57
C SER A 455 -87.03 -17.92 131.75
N CYS A 456 -87.83 -18.07 130.70
CA CYS A 456 -89.30 -18.21 130.81
C CYS A 456 -89.70 -19.56 131.44
N GLY A 457 -89.00 -20.66 131.15
CA GLY A 457 -89.25 -21.97 131.77
C GLY A 457 -89.03 -22.02 133.28
N ILE A 458 -88.37 -21.00 133.86
CA ILE A 458 -88.16 -20.86 135.32
C ILE A 458 -89.33 -20.13 136.00
N HIS A 459 -90.20 -19.45 135.24
CA HIS A 459 -91.34 -18.70 135.80
C HIS A 459 -92.66 -19.48 135.85
N ASP A 460 -92.87 -20.51 135.03
CA ASP A 460 -94.03 -21.43 135.11
C ASP A 460 -93.87 -22.53 136.18
N SER A 461 -93.11 -22.25 137.24
CA SER A 461 -92.97 -23.14 138.42
C SER A 461 -92.85 -22.35 139.72
N ARG A 462 -93.85 -21.48 139.99
CA ARG A 462 -94.16 -21.06 141.36
C ARG A 462 -95.61 -20.61 141.59
#